data_AF-A0A2W4JRK9-F1
#
_entry.id   AF-A0A2W4JRK9-F1
#
_cell.length_a   1.000
_cell.length_b   1.000
_cell.length_c   1.000
_cell.angle_alpha   90.00
_cell.angle_beta   90.00
_cell.angle_gamma   90.00
#
_symmetry.space_group_name_H-M   'P 1'
#
loop_
_entity.id
_entity.type
_entity.pdbx_description
1 polymer ?
#
loop_
_entity_poly.entity_id
_entity_poly.type
_entity_poly.pdbx_seq_one_letter_code
_entity_poly.pdbx_strand_id
1 'polypeptide(L)'
;MLRLAYNLEFADLYRREGLVKLDAHFLDFLSAADAALKERLLAARADPSALAQKDESKLLLDLAPHLERFLSQLFGIADEVLALARKHDELGPLYTVKRQFVQRRAATKIKPAEAEGFDGSALRRELTELFGNRFDELTFATHVDAWMKDEAAHARELDLALKYAAWALHTPAGRRAHHDGVLFKQPAKTDPYNLLLHARRETENGVTTYRIEPDHLRRREGFKLTDPGTDLTGALDQANYCIWCHNQGKDSCSKGLREKAPADAPQQIVFKKSVFNVTLAGCPLEEKISEFHTAKAHGLPLAALAIITVDNPMAAATGHRLGNDALKACINKKKKPVNIPQP
;
A
#
# COMPACT_ATOMS: atom_id res chain seq x y z
N MET A 1 -21.75 25.41 -9.90
CA MET A 1 -21.04 24.91 -11.10
C MET A 1 -19.56 24.92 -10.78
N LEU A 2 -18.86 23.80 -10.96
CA LEU A 2 -17.41 23.71 -10.71
C LEU A 2 -16.69 24.73 -11.60
N ARG A 3 -15.87 25.60 -11.02
CA ARG A 3 -15.03 26.55 -11.78
C ARG A 3 -13.66 25.91 -11.96
N LEU A 4 -13.22 25.76 -13.20
CA LEU A 4 -11.89 25.27 -13.51
C LEU A 4 -10.92 26.44 -13.71
N ALA A 5 -9.65 26.22 -13.39
CA ALA A 5 -8.59 27.15 -13.77
C ALA A 5 -8.30 27.09 -15.29
N TYR A 6 -7.38 27.93 -15.75
CA TYR A 6 -6.91 27.98 -17.15
C TYR A 6 -8.01 28.30 -18.18
N ASN A 7 -9.06 29.02 -17.76
CA ASN A 7 -10.19 29.41 -18.63
C ASN A 7 -10.85 28.21 -19.33
N LEU A 8 -10.92 27.07 -18.65
CA LEU A 8 -11.60 25.86 -19.11
C LEU A 8 -13.02 25.79 -18.53
N GLU A 9 -13.93 25.21 -19.31
CA GLU A 9 -15.27 24.86 -18.84
C GLU A 9 -15.35 23.36 -18.51
N PHE A 10 -16.27 22.97 -17.63
CA PHE A 10 -16.44 21.56 -17.29
C PHE A 10 -16.74 20.67 -18.52
N ALA A 11 -17.45 21.21 -19.52
CA ALA A 11 -17.74 20.51 -20.76
C ALA A 11 -16.48 20.24 -21.62
N ASP A 12 -15.41 21.01 -21.46
CA ASP A 12 -14.14 20.80 -22.16
C ASP A 12 -13.50 19.46 -21.77
N LEU A 13 -13.72 18.99 -20.53
CA LEU A 13 -13.19 17.70 -20.05
C LEU A 13 -13.80 16.48 -20.75
N TYR A 14 -14.91 16.67 -21.48
CA TYR A 14 -15.62 15.61 -22.21
C TYR A 14 -15.48 15.73 -23.74
N ARG A 15 -14.65 16.68 -24.22
CA ARG A 15 -14.45 16.95 -25.65
C ARG A 15 -12.97 16.92 -25.98
N ARG A 16 -12.64 16.39 -27.16
CA ARG A 16 -11.26 16.28 -27.61
C ARG A 16 -10.55 17.64 -27.65
N GLU A 17 -11.22 18.67 -28.17
CA GLU A 17 -10.67 20.02 -28.30
C GLU A 17 -10.33 20.62 -26.92
N GLY A 18 -11.17 20.34 -25.92
CA GLY A 18 -10.94 20.74 -24.55
C GLY A 18 -9.76 20.01 -23.92
N LEU A 19 -9.64 18.70 -24.14
CA LEU A 19 -8.49 17.91 -23.68
C LEU A 19 -7.16 18.33 -24.32
N VAL A 20 -7.16 18.73 -25.60
CA VAL A 20 -5.97 19.29 -26.27
C VAL A 20 -5.55 20.62 -25.63
N LYS A 21 -6.51 21.50 -25.30
CA LYS A 21 -6.20 22.74 -24.57
C LYS A 21 -5.66 22.46 -23.17
N LEU A 22 -6.26 21.51 -22.45
CA LEU A 22 -5.81 21.10 -21.13
C LEU A 22 -4.38 20.56 -21.16
N ASP A 23 -4.05 19.73 -22.15
CA ASP A 23 -2.69 19.22 -22.35
C ASP A 23 -1.69 20.34 -22.64
N ALA A 24 -2.05 21.31 -23.49
CA ALA A 24 -1.20 22.48 -23.74
C ALA A 24 -0.93 23.28 -22.45
N HIS A 25 -1.95 23.51 -21.62
CA HIS A 25 -1.77 24.16 -20.32
C HIS A 25 -0.89 23.36 -19.38
N PHE A 26 -1.00 22.03 -19.37
CA PHE A 26 -0.10 21.18 -18.58
C PHE A 26 1.34 21.27 -19.08
N LEU A 27 1.57 21.26 -20.39
CA LEU A 27 2.91 21.40 -20.96
C LEU A 27 3.53 22.76 -20.66
N ASP A 28 2.75 23.84 -20.68
CA ASP A 28 3.24 25.18 -20.30
C ASP A 28 3.58 25.24 -18.80
N PHE A 29 2.70 24.69 -17.95
CA PHE A 29 2.92 24.56 -16.52
C PHE A 29 4.20 23.75 -16.22
N LEU A 30 4.38 22.62 -16.88
CA LEU A 30 5.55 21.76 -16.76
C LEU A 30 6.81 22.50 -17.25
N SER A 31 6.74 23.21 -18.37
CA SER A 31 7.86 23.99 -18.92
C SER A 31 8.40 25.01 -17.93
N ALA A 32 7.50 25.67 -17.19
CA ALA A 32 7.85 26.69 -16.21
C ALA A 32 8.53 26.10 -14.96
N ALA A 33 8.22 24.84 -14.63
CA ALA A 33 8.79 24.15 -13.47
C ALA A 33 10.04 23.33 -13.80
N ASP A 34 10.02 22.59 -14.91
CA ASP A 34 11.08 21.72 -15.42
C ASP A 34 10.97 21.56 -16.94
N ALA A 35 11.67 22.43 -17.68
CA ALA A 35 11.71 22.40 -19.14
C ALA A 35 12.32 21.09 -19.68
N ALA A 36 13.30 20.50 -19.00
CA ALA A 36 13.91 19.25 -19.45
C ALA A 36 12.94 18.07 -19.34
N LEU A 37 12.11 18.04 -18.29
CA LEU A 37 11.06 17.04 -18.12
C LEU A 37 9.95 17.18 -19.16
N LYS A 38 9.60 18.41 -19.56
CA LYS A 38 8.70 18.63 -20.71
C LYS A 38 9.26 18.02 -22.00
N GLU A 39 10.52 18.29 -22.33
CA GLU A 39 11.15 17.74 -23.54
C GLU A 39 11.17 16.21 -23.50
N ARG A 40 11.46 15.61 -22.34
CA ARG A 40 11.36 14.15 -22.15
C ARG A 40 9.94 13.62 -22.39
N LEU A 41 8.92 14.30 -21.89
CA LEU A 41 7.52 13.93 -22.12
C LEU A 41 7.14 14.04 -23.61
N LEU A 42 7.56 15.10 -24.29
CA LEU A 42 7.28 15.28 -25.72
C LEU A 42 8.00 14.23 -26.57
N ALA A 43 9.27 13.92 -26.27
CA ALA A 43 10.01 12.86 -26.94
C ALA A 43 9.33 11.49 -26.74
N ALA A 44 8.93 11.17 -25.50
CA ALA A 44 8.21 9.93 -25.18
C ALA A 44 6.87 9.81 -25.92
N ARG A 45 6.15 10.92 -26.14
CA ARG A 45 4.89 10.94 -26.90
C ARG A 45 5.12 10.81 -28.41
N ALA A 46 6.22 11.35 -28.93
CA ALA A 46 6.55 11.29 -30.35
C ALA A 46 6.95 9.88 -30.80
N ASP A 47 7.69 9.14 -29.96
CA ASP A 47 8.02 7.73 -30.19
C ASP A 47 7.86 6.89 -28.91
N PRO A 48 6.62 6.48 -28.57
CA PRO A 48 6.36 5.67 -27.39
C PRO A 48 7.05 4.30 -27.45
N SER A 49 7.32 3.78 -28.65
CA SER A 49 7.88 2.44 -28.85
C SER A 49 9.38 2.37 -28.51
N ALA A 50 10.09 3.49 -28.60
CA ALA A 50 11.48 3.62 -28.19
C ALA A 50 11.68 3.76 -26.69
N LEU A 51 10.61 4.05 -25.93
CA LEU A 51 10.69 4.22 -24.48
C LEU A 51 10.73 2.86 -23.79
N ALA A 52 11.88 2.50 -23.22
CA ALA A 52 11.97 1.28 -22.43
C ALA A 52 11.06 1.37 -21.19
N GLN A 53 10.46 0.24 -20.80
CA GLN A 53 9.49 0.19 -19.69
C GLN A 53 10.02 0.84 -18.40
N LYS A 54 11.31 0.65 -18.08
CA LYS A 54 11.93 1.27 -16.90
C LYS A 54 11.98 2.80 -16.99
N ASP A 55 12.24 3.32 -18.19
CA ASP A 55 12.28 4.75 -18.45
C ASP A 55 10.88 5.37 -18.47
N GLU A 56 9.87 4.61 -18.93
CA GLU A 56 8.45 4.96 -18.80
C GLU A 56 8.04 5.08 -17.34
N SER A 57 8.30 4.06 -16.51
CA SER A 57 8.00 4.10 -15.07
C SER A 57 8.69 5.28 -14.40
N LYS A 58 9.97 5.55 -14.74
CA LYS A 58 10.69 6.71 -14.22
C LYS A 58 10.06 8.03 -14.68
N LEU A 59 9.69 8.15 -15.95
CA LEU A 59 9.06 9.36 -16.48
C LEU A 59 7.73 9.65 -15.78
N LEU A 60 6.89 8.65 -15.57
CA LEU A 60 5.61 8.81 -14.87
C LEU A 60 5.80 9.26 -13.41
N LEU A 61 6.79 8.71 -12.71
CA LEU A 61 7.11 9.11 -11.34
C LEU A 61 7.74 10.51 -11.27
N ASP A 62 8.59 10.88 -12.24
CA ASP A 62 9.15 12.24 -12.32
C ASP A 62 8.02 13.27 -12.61
N LEU A 63 7.00 12.91 -13.41
CA LEU A 63 5.84 13.76 -13.70
C LEU A 63 4.84 13.87 -12.54
N ALA A 64 4.78 12.86 -11.68
CA ALA A 64 3.79 12.75 -10.61
C ALA A 64 3.62 14.03 -9.75
N PRO A 65 4.67 14.63 -9.16
CA PRO A 65 4.51 15.84 -8.34
C PRO A 65 4.03 17.06 -9.14
N HIS A 66 4.40 17.16 -10.43
CA HIS A 66 3.95 18.25 -11.30
C HIS A 66 2.48 18.08 -11.67
N LEU A 67 2.06 16.85 -12.00
CA LEU A 67 0.68 16.53 -12.31
C LEU A 67 -0.24 16.74 -11.10
N GLU A 68 0.17 16.29 -9.91
CA GLU A 68 -0.55 16.50 -8.65
C GLU A 68 -0.86 18.00 -8.43
N ARG A 69 0.16 18.85 -8.57
CA ARG A 69 0.04 20.30 -8.40
C ARG A 69 -0.79 20.95 -9.50
N PHE A 70 -0.65 20.50 -10.74
CA PHE A 70 -1.45 21.00 -11.85
C PHE A 70 -2.93 20.68 -11.66
N LEU A 71 -3.27 19.43 -11.32
CA LEU A 71 -4.64 18.99 -11.07
C LEU A 71 -5.26 19.72 -9.86
N SER A 72 -4.48 19.96 -8.80
CA SER A 72 -4.97 20.70 -7.65
C SER A 72 -5.32 22.16 -8.00
N GLN A 73 -4.54 22.80 -8.88
CA GLN A 73 -4.85 24.13 -9.42
C GLN A 73 -6.04 24.09 -10.37
N LEU A 74 -6.10 23.12 -11.29
CA LEU A 74 -7.17 22.95 -12.26
C LEU A 74 -8.54 22.92 -11.60
N PHE A 75 -8.68 22.13 -10.52
CA PHE A 75 -9.94 21.93 -9.82
C PHE A 75 -10.16 22.89 -8.63
N GLY A 76 -9.17 23.74 -8.31
CA GLY A 76 -9.25 24.66 -7.17
C GLY A 76 -9.28 23.95 -5.81
N ILE A 77 -8.54 22.84 -5.68
CA ILE A 77 -8.50 21.97 -4.49
C ILE A 77 -7.09 21.91 -3.85
N ALA A 78 -6.31 22.98 -4.01
CA ALA A 78 -4.92 23.01 -3.55
C ALA A 78 -4.79 22.81 -2.03
N ASP A 79 -5.69 23.40 -1.25
CA ASP A 79 -5.68 23.29 0.22
C ASP A 79 -6.03 21.88 0.68
N GLU A 80 -7.00 21.22 0.03
CA GLU A 80 -7.40 19.84 0.32
C GLU A 80 -6.29 18.84 -0.02
N VAL A 81 -5.63 19.03 -1.16
CA VAL A 81 -4.49 18.20 -1.57
C VAL A 81 -3.33 18.38 -0.61
N LEU A 82 -3.02 19.62 -0.21
CA LEU A 82 -1.98 19.89 0.78
C LEU A 82 -2.31 19.29 2.15
N ALA A 83 -3.57 19.40 2.60
CA ALA A 83 -4.02 18.79 3.85
C ALA A 83 -3.93 17.26 3.79
N LEU A 84 -4.23 16.65 2.65
CA LEU A 84 -4.10 15.21 2.46
C LEU A 84 -2.62 14.77 2.43
N ALA A 85 -1.74 15.51 1.75
CA ALA A 85 -0.30 15.25 1.76
C ALA A 85 0.27 15.32 3.18
N ARG A 86 -0.10 16.34 3.98
CA ARG A 86 0.30 16.44 5.39
C ARG A 86 -0.13 15.22 6.21
N LYS A 87 -1.34 14.69 5.99
CA LYS A 87 -1.78 13.45 6.65
C LYS A 87 -0.90 12.24 6.28
N HIS A 88 -0.35 12.19 5.05
CA HIS A 88 0.60 11.13 4.68
C HIS A 88 1.91 11.28 5.46
N ASP A 89 2.45 12.50 5.54
CA ASP A 89 3.68 12.81 6.27
C ASP A 89 3.54 12.52 7.76
N GLU A 90 2.42 12.93 8.36
CA GLU A 90 2.09 12.67 9.77
C GLU A 90 2.08 11.17 10.08
N LEU A 91 1.63 10.32 9.15
CA LEU A 91 1.61 8.86 9.32
C LEU A 91 2.96 8.20 9.02
N GLY A 92 3.92 8.91 8.41
CA GLY A 92 5.24 8.39 8.02
C GLY A 92 5.97 7.60 9.11
N PRO A 93 6.04 8.09 10.37
CA PRO A 93 6.69 7.36 11.46
C PRO A 93 6.12 5.96 11.68
N LEU A 94 4.81 5.74 11.51
CA LEU A 94 4.18 4.41 11.69
C LEU A 94 4.85 3.37 10.80
N TYR A 95 5.03 3.68 9.51
CA TYR A 95 5.55 2.72 8.54
C TYR A 95 7.06 2.51 8.70
N THR A 96 7.80 3.58 8.99
CA THR A 96 9.22 3.52 9.31
C THR A 96 9.47 2.64 10.53
N VAL A 97 8.78 2.90 11.64
CA VAL A 97 8.94 2.16 12.90
C VAL A 97 8.42 0.72 12.77
N LYS A 98 7.29 0.50 12.10
CA LYS A 98 6.79 -0.85 11.81
C LYS A 98 7.86 -1.70 11.12
N ARG A 99 8.50 -1.16 10.08
CA ARG A 99 9.51 -1.90 9.30
C ARG A 99 10.84 -2.02 10.03
N GLN A 100 11.41 -0.90 10.47
CA GLN A 100 12.78 -0.85 10.98
C GLN A 100 12.89 -1.29 12.44
N PHE A 101 11.87 -1.01 13.25
CA PHE A 101 11.90 -1.29 14.67
C PHE A 101 11.12 -2.55 15.02
N VAL A 102 9.82 -2.59 14.73
CA VAL A 102 8.95 -3.71 15.14
C VAL A 102 9.35 -5.00 14.41
N GLN A 103 9.36 -5.00 13.08
CA GLN A 103 9.60 -6.21 12.29
C GLN A 103 11.07 -6.64 12.25
N ARG A 104 12.00 -5.68 12.13
CA ARG A 104 13.43 -5.99 11.97
C ARG A 104 14.18 -6.12 13.29
N ARG A 105 13.81 -5.38 14.33
CA ARG A 105 14.49 -5.42 15.65
C ARG A 105 13.69 -6.25 16.65
N ALA A 106 12.48 -5.81 17.03
CA ALA A 106 11.71 -6.46 18.11
C ALA A 106 11.41 -7.93 17.80
N ALA A 107 10.85 -8.21 16.62
CA ALA A 107 10.49 -9.57 16.21
C ALA A 107 11.68 -10.54 16.10
N THR A 108 12.89 -10.00 15.91
CA THR A 108 14.11 -10.80 15.72
C THR A 108 14.84 -11.01 17.05
N LYS A 109 14.97 -9.95 17.85
CA LYS A 109 15.69 -9.95 19.14
C LYS A 109 14.95 -10.70 20.23
N ILE A 110 13.64 -10.48 20.38
CA ILE A 110 12.85 -11.05 21.47
C ILE A 110 11.94 -12.14 20.92
N LYS A 111 12.03 -13.35 21.48
CA LYS A 111 11.24 -14.50 21.01
C LYS A 111 9.86 -14.52 21.67
N PRO A 112 8.86 -15.21 21.09
CA PRO A 112 7.52 -15.25 21.66
C PRO A 112 7.47 -15.71 23.13
N ALA A 113 8.25 -16.72 23.50
CA ALA A 113 8.27 -17.24 24.88
C ALA A 113 8.81 -16.21 25.89
N GLU A 114 9.79 -15.39 25.49
CA GLU A 114 10.33 -14.30 26.32
C GLU A 114 9.32 -13.16 26.43
N ALA A 115 8.67 -12.81 25.32
CA ALA A 115 7.66 -11.74 25.28
C ALA A 115 6.45 -11.99 26.19
N GLU A 116 6.06 -13.26 26.41
CA GLU A 116 5.01 -13.65 27.37
C GLU A 116 5.38 -13.32 28.82
N GLY A 117 6.67 -13.22 29.14
CA GLY A 117 7.13 -12.85 30.48
C GLY A 117 7.04 -11.35 30.78
N PHE A 118 6.73 -10.51 29.78
CA PHE A 118 6.66 -9.07 29.98
C PHE A 118 5.29 -8.61 30.47
N ASP A 119 5.28 -7.75 31.49
CA ASP A 119 4.09 -6.98 31.87
C ASP A 119 3.87 -5.82 30.89
N GLY A 120 3.13 -6.09 29.82
CA GLY A 120 2.77 -5.08 28.83
C GLY A 120 2.02 -3.88 29.40
N SER A 121 1.30 -4.03 30.52
CA SER A 121 0.60 -2.93 31.16
C SER A 121 1.57 -2.00 31.89
N ALA A 122 2.57 -2.56 32.59
CA ALA A 122 3.64 -1.77 33.19
C ALA A 122 4.49 -1.05 32.14
N LEU A 123 4.91 -1.77 31.09
CA LEU A 123 5.65 -1.18 29.96
C LEU A 123 4.86 -0.04 29.30
N ARG A 124 3.55 -0.23 29.09
CA ARG A 124 2.69 0.83 28.54
C ARG A 124 2.66 2.07 29.44
N ARG A 125 2.54 1.91 30.75
CA ARG A 125 2.50 3.05 31.70
C ARG A 125 3.78 3.87 31.62
N GLU A 126 4.94 3.22 31.70
CA GLU A 126 6.23 3.91 31.64
C GLU A 126 6.44 4.61 30.29
N LEU A 127 6.09 3.96 29.17
CA LEU A 127 6.12 4.61 27.86
C LEU A 127 5.14 5.79 27.77
N THR A 128 3.95 5.67 28.37
CA THR A 128 2.96 6.75 28.38
C THR A 128 3.49 7.99 29.11
N GLU A 129 4.23 7.82 30.21
CA GLU A 129 4.89 8.92 30.92
C GLU A 129 5.97 9.58 30.04
N LEU A 130 6.81 8.77 29.38
CA LEU A 130 7.83 9.27 28.44
C LEU A 130 7.24 10.00 27.22
N PHE A 131 6.01 9.67 26.82
CA PHE A 131 5.30 10.30 25.71
C PHE A 131 4.48 11.54 26.11
N GLY A 132 4.55 11.98 27.38
CA GLY A 132 3.76 13.12 27.84
C GLY A 132 2.28 12.79 28.08
N ASN A 133 2.00 11.60 28.64
CA ASN A 133 0.69 11.11 29.09
C ASN A 133 -0.32 10.75 27.98
N ARG A 134 0.17 10.41 26.78
CA ARG A 134 -0.65 9.88 25.69
C ARG A 134 -0.03 8.62 25.11
N PHE A 135 -0.86 7.62 24.81
CA PHE A 135 -0.41 6.38 24.18
C PHE A 135 -1.36 5.92 23.08
N ASP A 136 -0.92 6.08 21.84
CA ASP A 136 -1.45 5.45 20.64
C ASP A 136 -0.29 5.04 19.71
N GLU A 137 -0.58 4.26 18.66
CA GLU A 137 0.48 3.75 17.77
C GLU A 137 1.27 4.86 17.09
N LEU A 138 0.62 5.98 16.72
CA LEU A 138 1.30 7.08 16.04
C LEU A 138 2.22 7.83 17.01
N THR A 139 1.77 8.05 18.24
CA THR A 139 2.59 8.62 19.32
C THR A 139 3.81 7.74 19.58
N PHE A 140 3.60 6.42 19.75
CA PHE A 140 4.71 5.48 19.93
C PHE A 140 5.70 5.55 18.76
N ALA A 141 5.19 5.51 17.52
CA ALA A 141 6.04 5.53 16.34
C ALA A 141 6.82 6.85 16.22
N THR A 142 6.20 7.99 16.50
CA THR A 142 6.84 9.30 16.44
C THR A 142 8.01 9.40 17.42
N HIS A 143 7.81 9.00 18.68
CA HIS A 143 8.86 9.00 19.69
C HIS A 143 9.97 8.01 19.37
N VAL A 144 9.63 6.77 18.97
CA VAL A 144 10.64 5.76 18.62
C VAL A 144 11.44 6.16 17.38
N ASP A 145 10.81 6.77 16.37
CA ASP A 145 11.52 7.30 15.21
C ASP A 145 12.52 8.40 15.60
N ALA A 146 12.13 9.30 16.51
CA ALA A 146 13.03 10.31 17.05
C ALA A 146 14.19 9.69 17.83
N TRP A 147 13.91 8.74 18.73
CA TRP A 147 14.94 8.07 19.54
C TRP A 147 15.92 7.24 18.70
N MET A 148 15.45 6.61 17.60
CA MET A 148 16.34 5.89 16.67
C MET A 148 17.36 6.79 15.97
N LYS A 149 17.17 8.12 15.95
CA LYS A 149 18.14 9.07 15.37
C LYS A 149 19.31 9.37 16.32
N ASP A 150 19.14 9.10 17.62
CA ASP A 150 20.18 9.22 18.65
C ASP A 150 20.09 8.05 19.64
N GLU A 151 20.47 6.86 19.17
CA GLU A 151 20.34 5.63 19.97
C GLU A 151 21.20 5.66 21.24
N ALA A 152 22.31 6.41 21.24
CA ALA A 152 23.20 6.50 22.38
C ALA A 152 22.55 7.28 23.54
N ALA A 153 21.86 8.38 23.23
CA ALA A 153 21.16 9.18 24.21
C ALA A 153 19.86 8.52 24.72
N HIS A 154 19.26 7.62 23.93
CA HIS A 154 17.93 7.05 24.20
C HIS A 154 17.93 5.52 24.39
N ALA A 155 19.04 4.95 24.87
CA ALA A 155 19.21 3.50 24.98
C ALA A 155 18.16 2.85 25.89
N ARG A 156 17.81 3.50 27.02
CA ARG A 156 16.80 2.99 27.96
C ARG A 156 15.40 2.99 27.34
N GLU A 157 15.03 4.11 26.73
CA GLU A 157 13.72 4.31 26.10
C GLU A 157 13.51 3.35 24.93
N LEU A 158 14.56 3.14 24.12
CA LEU A 158 14.55 2.17 23.03
C LEU A 158 14.45 0.73 23.53
N ASP A 159 15.11 0.36 24.63
CA ASP A 159 14.97 -0.98 25.24
C ASP A 159 13.54 -1.21 25.76
N LEU A 160 12.95 -0.22 26.43
CA LEU A 160 11.57 -0.26 26.90
C LEU A 160 10.58 -0.41 25.74
N ALA A 161 10.74 0.40 24.69
CA ALA A 161 9.93 0.34 23.48
C ALA A 161 10.10 -1.00 22.75
N LEU A 162 11.31 -1.58 22.74
CA LEU A 162 11.60 -2.87 22.12
C LEU A 162 10.83 -3.99 22.81
N LYS A 163 10.87 -4.03 24.15
CA LYS A 163 10.13 -5.00 24.97
C LYS A 163 8.63 -4.86 24.76
N TYR A 164 8.11 -3.64 24.76
CA TYR A 164 6.69 -3.39 24.50
C TYR A 164 6.28 -3.83 23.09
N ALA A 165 7.06 -3.49 22.06
CA ALA A 165 6.78 -3.88 20.69
C ALA A 165 6.79 -5.40 20.51
N ALA A 166 7.72 -6.12 21.16
CA ALA A 166 7.76 -7.57 21.14
C ALA A 166 6.55 -8.19 21.86
N TRP A 167 6.18 -7.67 23.03
CA TRP A 167 4.97 -8.07 23.75
C TRP A 167 3.71 -7.88 22.89
N ALA A 168 3.56 -6.69 22.28
CA ALA A 168 2.44 -6.32 21.42
C ALA A 168 2.33 -7.22 20.19
N LEU A 169 3.47 -7.57 19.57
CA LEU A 169 3.52 -8.39 18.36
C LEU A 169 3.29 -9.88 18.62
N HIS A 170 3.84 -10.42 19.71
CA HIS A 170 3.92 -11.86 19.91
C HIS A 170 2.82 -12.44 20.79
N THR A 171 2.39 -11.72 21.84
CA THR A 171 1.48 -12.27 22.85
C THR A 171 0.00 -12.15 22.44
N PRO A 172 -0.89 -13.06 22.89
CA PRO A 172 -2.32 -12.91 22.68
C PRO A 172 -2.89 -11.61 23.27
N ALA A 173 -2.40 -11.20 24.46
CA ALA A 173 -2.83 -9.96 25.10
C ALA A 173 -2.44 -8.73 24.29
N GLY A 174 -1.19 -8.67 23.83
CA GLY A 174 -0.68 -7.60 22.98
C GLY A 174 -1.42 -7.49 21.65
N ARG A 175 -1.64 -8.63 20.97
CA ARG A 175 -2.39 -8.67 19.71
C ARG A 175 -3.85 -8.24 19.86
N ARG A 176 -4.49 -8.55 20.99
CA ARG A 176 -5.84 -8.05 21.30
C ARG A 176 -5.82 -6.54 21.54
N ALA A 177 -4.84 -6.04 22.29
CA ALA A 177 -4.73 -4.62 22.60
C ALA A 177 -4.50 -3.75 21.35
N HIS A 178 -3.82 -4.28 20.34
CA HIS A 178 -3.51 -3.60 19.08
C HIS A 178 -4.20 -4.24 17.87
N HIS A 179 -5.38 -4.84 18.09
CA HIS A 179 -6.12 -5.52 17.03
C HIS A 179 -6.46 -4.58 15.86
N ASP A 180 -6.83 -3.33 16.15
CA ASP A 180 -7.30 -2.38 15.13
C ASP A 180 -6.15 -1.59 14.46
N GLY A 181 -4.96 -1.57 15.08
CA GLY A 181 -3.81 -0.83 14.60
C GLY A 181 -3.04 -1.51 13.46
N VAL A 182 -1.97 -0.89 12.98
CA VAL A 182 -1.09 -1.45 11.94
C VAL A 182 0.33 -1.68 12.44
N LEU A 183 0.78 -0.94 13.45
CA LEU A 183 2.19 -0.86 13.85
C LEU A 183 2.71 -2.19 14.38
N PHE A 184 2.00 -2.81 15.32
CA PHE A 184 2.43 -4.05 15.99
C PHE A 184 2.00 -5.32 15.24
N LYS A 185 2.06 -5.28 13.90
CA LYS A 185 1.68 -6.39 13.03
C LYS A 185 2.79 -6.76 12.06
N GLN A 186 2.84 -8.05 11.73
CA GLN A 186 3.68 -8.58 10.66
C GLN A 186 2.82 -9.37 9.67
N PRO A 187 3.18 -9.38 8.37
CA PRO A 187 2.49 -10.21 7.40
C PRO A 187 2.57 -11.68 7.83
N ALA A 188 1.41 -12.27 8.12
CA ALA A 188 1.33 -13.65 8.59
C ALA A 188 1.79 -14.63 7.50
N LYS A 189 2.31 -15.79 7.89
CA LYS A 189 2.48 -16.92 6.97
C LYS A 189 1.09 -17.35 6.47
N THR A 190 1.00 -17.66 5.19
CA THR A 190 -0.24 -18.14 4.59
C THR A 190 -0.17 -19.66 4.48
N ASP A 191 -1.09 -20.35 5.14
CA ASP A 191 -1.34 -21.77 4.88
C ASP A 191 -2.51 -21.88 3.90
N PRO A 192 -2.26 -22.31 2.65
CA PRO A 192 -3.33 -22.40 1.64
C PRO A 192 -4.42 -23.42 2.01
N TYR A 193 -4.14 -24.36 2.91
CA TYR A 193 -5.10 -25.38 3.34
C TYR A 193 -5.83 -25.01 4.65
N ASN A 194 -5.48 -23.88 5.27
CA ASN A 194 -6.09 -23.44 6.53
C ASN A 194 -6.42 -21.93 6.51
N LEU A 195 -7.29 -21.53 5.57
CA LEU A 195 -7.69 -20.13 5.38
C LEU A 195 -8.94 -19.72 6.19
N LEU A 196 -9.68 -20.70 6.74
CA LEU A 196 -10.89 -20.47 7.54
C LEU A 196 -10.56 -20.45 9.04
N LEU A 197 -9.79 -19.46 9.48
CA LEU A 197 -9.24 -19.38 10.85
C LEU A 197 -10.29 -19.38 11.96
N HIS A 198 -11.52 -18.98 11.65
CA HIS A 198 -12.64 -18.88 12.60
C HIS A 198 -13.70 -19.98 12.39
N ALA A 199 -13.41 -21.00 11.59
CA ALA A 199 -14.27 -22.16 11.45
C ALA A 199 -13.90 -23.22 12.50
N ARG A 200 -14.88 -23.63 13.29
CA ARG A 200 -14.80 -24.84 14.12
C ARG A 200 -15.26 -26.04 13.31
N ARG A 201 -14.50 -27.13 13.41
CA ARG A 201 -14.90 -28.43 12.89
C ARG A 201 -15.71 -29.15 13.97
N GLU A 202 -16.91 -29.55 13.63
CA GLU A 202 -17.82 -30.31 14.49
C GLU A 202 -18.21 -31.61 13.79
N THR A 203 -18.65 -32.61 14.55
CA THR A 203 -19.24 -33.84 14.00
C THR A 203 -20.70 -33.86 14.41
N GLU A 204 -21.59 -33.80 13.43
CA GLU A 204 -23.04 -33.82 13.64
C GLU A 204 -23.60 -34.99 12.84
N ASN A 205 -24.32 -35.91 13.51
CA ASN A 205 -24.90 -37.10 12.88
C ASN A 205 -23.92 -37.94 12.02
N GLY A 206 -22.66 -38.02 12.44
CA GLY A 206 -21.62 -38.79 11.75
C GLY A 206 -20.99 -38.09 10.53
N VAL A 207 -21.39 -36.84 10.22
CA VAL A 207 -20.76 -36.03 9.16
C VAL A 207 -19.93 -34.89 9.75
N THR A 208 -18.85 -34.52 9.06
CA THR A 208 -18.03 -33.36 9.43
C THR A 208 -18.73 -32.08 9.01
N THR A 209 -19.04 -31.22 9.96
CA THR A 209 -19.62 -29.90 9.74
C THR A 209 -18.60 -28.82 10.12
N TYR A 210 -18.75 -27.64 9.53
CA TYR A 210 -17.94 -26.48 9.86
C TYR A 210 -18.86 -25.33 10.26
N ARG A 211 -18.60 -24.72 11.41
CA ARG A 211 -19.36 -23.57 11.92
C ARG A 211 -18.44 -22.41 12.20
N ILE A 212 -18.84 -21.21 11.77
CA ILE A 212 -18.13 -19.99 12.14
C ILE A 212 -18.44 -19.64 13.60
N GLU A 213 -17.40 -19.30 14.34
CA GLU A 213 -17.48 -18.77 15.70
C GLU A 213 -18.55 -17.66 15.82
N PRO A 214 -19.40 -17.67 16.85
CA PRO A 214 -20.49 -16.69 17.00
C PRO A 214 -20.04 -15.23 16.87
N ASP A 215 -18.90 -14.86 17.47
CA ASP A 215 -18.37 -13.49 17.45
C ASP A 215 -17.90 -13.03 16.05
N HIS A 216 -17.76 -13.97 15.11
CA HIS A 216 -17.36 -13.71 13.73
C HIS A 216 -18.54 -13.79 12.74
N LEU A 217 -19.76 -14.07 13.22
CA LEU A 217 -20.96 -14.08 12.40
C LEU A 217 -21.36 -12.66 12.04
N ARG A 218 -21.34 -12.36 10.74
CA ARG A 218 -21.88 -11.11 10.19
C ARG A 218 -23.27 -11.36 9.61
N ARG A 219 -24.31 -10.82 10.27
CA ARG A 219 -25.68 -10.83 9.74
C ARG A 219 -25.81 -9.74 8.68
N ARG A 220 -26.28 -10.12 7.48
CA ARG A 220 -26.51 -9.16 6.40
C ARG A 220 -27.95 -8.69 6.46
N GLU A 221 -28.14 -7.38 6.60
CA GLU A 221 -29.42 -6.72 6.40
C GLU A 221 -29.33 -5.80 5.17
N GLY A 222 -30.19 -6.04 4.19
CA GLY A 222 -30.25 -5.26 2.94
C GLY A 222 -29.09 -5.50 1.96
N PHE A 223 -28.98 -4.57 1.00
CA PHE A 223 -28.09 -4.68 -0.18
C PHE A 223 -26.97 -3.64 -0.23
N LYS A 224 -26.79 -2.85 0.83
CA LYS A 224 -25.67 -1.89 0.92
C LYS A 224 -24.33 -2.64 0.92
N LEU A 225 -23.29 -1.95 0.48
CA LEU A 225 -21.92 -2.44 0.62
C LEU A 225 -21.58 -2.61 2.10
N THR A 226 -21.05 -3.77 2.46
CA THR A 226 -20.71 -4.13 3.84
C THR A 226 -19.21 -4.13 4.12
N ASP A 227 -18.38 -4.00 3.09
CA ASP A 227 -16.93 -3.82 3.20
C ASP A 227 -16.59 -2.34 2.93
N PRO A 228 -16.24 -1.55 3.96
CA PRO A 228 -15.86 -0.15 3.78
C PRO A 228 -14.46 0.02 3.14
N GLY A 229 -13.72 -1.07 2.93
CA GLY A 229 -12.33 -1.02 2.50
C GLY A 229 -11.39 -0.64 3.65
N THR A 230 -10.22 -0.11 3.30
CA THR A 230 -9.21 0.33 4.27
C THR A 230 -9.19 1.85 4.39
N ASP A 231 -8.81 2.36 5.55
CA ASP A 231 -8.61 3.79 5.77
C ASP A 231 -7.25 4.24 5.21
N LEU A 232 -6.92 5.53 5.36
CA LEU A 232 -5.62 6.05 4.92
C LEU A 232 -4.45 5.31 5.58
N THR A 233 -4.59 5.01 6.89
CA THR A 233 -3.57 4.31 7.67
C THR A 233 -3.25 2.94 7.07
N GLY A 234 -4.28 2.15 6.77
CA GLY A 234 -4.11 0.82 6.18
C GLY A 234 -3.73 0.85 4.70
N ALA A 235 -4.23 1.83 3.92
CA ALA A 235 -3.81 2.02 2.53
C ALA A 235 -2.29 2.25 2.44
N LEU A 236 -1.76 3.17 3.25
CA LEU A 236 -0.34 3.47 3.29
C LEU A 236 0.48 2.34 3.92
N ASP A 237 -0.11 1.52 4.81
CA ASP A 237 0.55 0.30 5.29
C ASP A 237 0.87 -0.65 4.14
N GLN A 238 -0.07 -0.85 3.21
CA GLN A 238 0.15 -1.69 2.03
C GLN A 238 1.13 -1.05 1.03
N ALA A 239 1.02 0.27 0.80
CA ALA A 239 1.94 0.99 -0.08
C ALA A 239 3.40 0.92 0.43
N ASN A 240 3.61 1.00 1.73
CA ASN A 240 4.92 0.88 2.39
C ASN A 240 5.37 -0.57 2.62
N TYR A 241 4.45 -1.54 2.62
CA TYR A 241 4.77 -2.97 2.59
C TYR A 241 5.22 -3.44 1.20
N CYS A 242 4.74 -2.79 0.15
CA CYS A 242 5.25 -2.98 -1.20
C CYS A 242 6.77 -2.72 -1.24
N ILE A 243 7.51 -3.58 -1.96
CA ILE A 243 8.97 -3.43 -2.10
C ILE A 243 9.38 -2.66 -3.35
N TRP A 244 8.39 -2.07 -4.03
CA TRP A 244 8.50 -1.32 -5.26
C TRP A 244 9.33 -2.01 -6.36
N CYS A 245 8.84 -3.16 -6.82
CA CYS A 245 9.55 -4.07 -7.72
C CYS A 245 9.89 -3.51 -9.11
N HIS A 246 9.22 -2.45 -9.59
CA HIS A 246 9.50 -1.85 -10.90
C HIS A 246 10.96 -1.39 -11.01
N ASN A 247 11.57 -0.93 -9.91
CA ASN A 247 12.99 -0.56 -9.86
C ASN A 247 13.94 -1.68 -10.31
N GLN A 248 13.51 -2.94 -10.17
CA GLN A 248 14.26 -4.14 -10.52
C GLN A 248 13.74 -4.84 -11.79
N GLY A 249 12.70 -4.30 -12.45
CA GLY A 249 12.03 -4.95 -13.58
C GLY A 249 11.40 -6.30 -13.22
N LYS A 250 10.94 -6.45 -11.96
CA LYS A 250 10.38 -7.70 -11.41
C LYS A 250 8.99 -7.49 -10.79
N ASP A 251 8.20 -6.63 -11.40
CA ASP A 251 6.83 -6.25 -11.05
C ASP A 251 5.82 -7.39 -11.33
N SER A 252 5.99 -8.52 -10.64
CA SER A 252 5.19 -9.72 -10.87
C SER A 252 3.69 -9.57 -10.60
N CYS A 253 3.30 -8.56 -9.81
CA CYS A 253 1.90 -8.20 -9.62
C CYS A 253 1.27 -7.56 -10.87
N SER A 254 2.07 -6.90 -11.70
CA SER A 254 1.66 -6.37 -13.00
C SER A 254 1.83 -7.44 -14.09
N LYS A 255 3.07 -7.92 -14.30
CA LYS A 255 3.46 -8.77 -15.43
C LYS A 255 3.45 -10.29 -15.18
N GLY A 256 2.97 -10.71 -14.02
CA GLY A 256 2.93 -12.12 -13.61
C GLY A 256 4.24 -12.68 -13.08
N LEU A 257 4.16 -13.86 -12.44
CA LEU A 257 5.33 -14.61 -11.99
C LEU A 257 5.80 -15.54 -13.10
N ARG A 258 6.75 -15.06 -13.92
CA ARG A 258 7.30 -15.83 -15.04
C ARG A 258 8.23 -16.95 -14.56
N GLU A 259 8.19 -18.07 -15.26
CA GLU A 259 9.12 -19.20 -15.12
C GLU A 259 9.99 -19.33 -16.36
N LYS A 260 11.04 -20.16 -16.28
CA LYS A 260 11.90 -20.43 -17.42
C LYS A 260 11.09 -21.14 -18.50
N ALA A 261 11.15 -20.62 -19.72
CA ALA A 261 10.52 -21.25 -20.87
C ALA A 261 11.12 -22.64 -21.16
N PRO A 262 10.33 -23.57 -21.74
CA PRO A 262 10.82 -24.85 -22.24
C PRO A 262 11.96 -24.65 -23.25
N ALA A 263 12.91 -25.58 -23.30
CA ALA A 263 14.07 -25.47 -24.18
C ALA A 263 13.69 -25.49 -25.67
N ASP A 264 12.60 -26.17 -26.01
CA ASP A 264 11.99 -26.29 -27.33
C ASP A 264 11.12 -25.09 -27.72
N ALA A 265 10.77 -24.21 -26.77
CA ALA A 265 9.98 -23.01 -27.01
C ALA A 265 10.50 -21.81 -26.17
N PRO A 266 11.74 -21.34 -26.41
CA PRO A 266 12.40 -20.34 -25.56
C PRO A 266 11.70 -18.97 -25.52
N GLN A 267 10.83 -18.68 -26.50
CA GLN A 267 10.06 -17.44 -26.58
C GLN A 267 8.69 -17.54 -25.89
N GLN A 268 8.30 -18.72 -25.41
CA GLN A 268 7.01 -18.89 -24.75
C GLN A 268 7.01 -18.26 -23.36
N ILE A 269 6.05 -17.38 -23.10
CA ILE A 269 5.79 -16.88 -21.75
C ILE A 269 5.13 -17.98 -20.94
N VAL A 270 5.82 -18.46 -19.91
CA VAL A 270 5.29 -19.43 -18.94
C VAL A 270 5.14 -18.75 -17.59
N PHE A 271 3.96 -18.84 -17.01
CA PHE A 271 3.69 -18.34 -15.67
C PHE A 271 3.66 -19.46 -14.66
N LYS A 272 4.22 -19.18 -13.48
CA LYS A 272 4.13 -20.03 -12.30
C LYS A 272 2.67 -20.29 -11.95
N LYS A 273 2.40 -21.51 -11.49
CA LYS A 273 1.09 -21.88 -10.94
C LYS A 273 1.12 -21.89 -9.41
N SER A 274 -0.04 -21.59 -8.81
CA SER A 274 -0.26 -21.76 -7.38
C SER A 274 -0.37 -23.24 -7.00
N VAL A 275 -0.42 -23.52 -5.69
CA VAL A 275 -0.65 -24.88 -5.16
C VAL A 275 -1.97 -25.50 -5.63
N PHE A 276 -2.93 -24.68 -6.07
CA PHE A 276 -4.21 -25.10 -6.62
C PHE A 276 -4.25 -25.03 -8.15
N ASN A 277 -3.08 -25.05 -8.80
CA ASN A 277 -2.93 -25.05 -10.26
C ASN A 277 -3.48 -23.78 -10.97
N VAL A 278 -3.72 -22.69 -10.22
CA VAL A 278 -4.11 -21.38 -10.77
C VAL A 278 -2.89 -20.65 -11.32
N THR A 279 -2.95 -20.20 -12.58
CA THR A 279 -1.91 -19.40 -13.24
C THR A 279 -1.72 -18.03 -12.55
N LEU A 280 -0.48 -17.66 -12.27
CA LEU A 280 -0.13 -16.40 -11.61
C LEU A 280 0.32 -15.34 -12.64
N ALA A 281 -0.62 -14.92 -13.50
CA ALA A 281 -0.35 -14.06 -14.65
C ALA A 281 -0.23 -12.56 -14.32
N GLY A 282 -0.59 -12.12 -13.11
CA GLY A 282 -0.54 -10.70 -12.73
C GLY A 282 -1.84 -9.97 -13.05
N CYS A 283 -1.79 -8.65 -13.12
CA CYS A 283 -2.93 -7.82 -13.46
C CYS A 283 -3.28 -8.00 -14.95
N PRO A 284 -4.55 -8.30 -15.31
CA PRO A 284 -4.95 -8.41 -16.72
C PRO A 284 -4.74 -7.14 -17.54
N LEU A 285 -4.72 -5.97 -16.89
CA LEU A 285 -4.44 -4.68 -17.52
C LEU A 285 -2.96 -4.28 -17.42
N GLU A 286 -2.14 -5.13 -16.83
CA GLU A 286 -0.73 -4.86 -16.54
C GLU A 286 -0.49 -3.50 -15.85
N GLU A 287 -1.43 -3.10 -14.98
CA GLU A 287 -1.39 -1.83 -14.26
C GLU A 287 -0.03 -1.58 -13.59
N LYS A 288 0.41 -0.32 -13.60
CA LYS A 288 1.65 0.16 -12.97
C LYS A 288 1.53 0.24 -11.44
N ILE A 289 1.32 -0.94 -10.83
CA ILE A 289 1.02 -1.11 -9.41
C ILE A 289 2.13 -0.59 -8.51
N SER A 290 3.35 -0.92 -8.90
CA SER A 290 4.50 -0.56 -8.09
C SER A 290 4.75 0.94 -8.09
N GLU A 291 4.43 1.61 -9.19
CA GLU A 291 4.58 3.03 -9.44
C GLU A 291 3.50 3.81 -8.70
N PHE A 292 2.22 3.42 -8.79
CA PHE A 292 1.19 4.13 -8.04
C PHE A 292 1.36 3.97 -6.53
N HIS A 293 1.83 2.81 -6.04
CA HIS A 293 2.20 2.66 -4.62
C HIS A 293 3.37 3.56 -4.24
N THR A 294 4.32 3.78 -5.15
CA THR A 294 5.45 4.69 -4.92
C THR A 294 4.92 6.12 -4.81
N ALA A 295 4.10 6.59 -5.75
CA ALA A 295 3.49 7.92 -5.68
C ALA A 295 2.63 8.10 -4.42
N LYS A 296 1.79 7.10 -4.10
CA LYS A 296 0.93 7.11 -2.90
C LYS A 296 1.74 7.20 -1.62
N ALA A 297 2.81 6.41 -1.49
CA ALA A 297 3.68 6.45 -0.30
C ALA A 297 4.41 7.79 -0.14
N HIS A 298 4.66 8.52 -1.22
CA HIS A 298 5.27 9.86 -1.21
C HIS A 298 4.24 11.00 -1.06
N GLY A 299 3.00 10.70 -0.66
CA GLY A 299 2.00 11.75 -0.44
C GLY A 299 1.46 12.39 -1.71
N LEU A 300 1.50 11.67 -2.84
CA LEU A 300 0.96 12.11 -4.14
C LEU A 300 -0.30 11.30 -4.52
N PRO A 301 -1.43 11.48 -3.81
CA PRO A 301 -2.66 10.71 -4.02
C PRO A 301 -3.31 10.94 -5.38
N LEU A 302 -3.31 12.17 -5.92
CA LEU A 302 -3.90 12.43 -7.24
C LEU A 302 -3.04 11.82 -8.35
N ALA A 303 -1.73 11.93 -8.24
CA ALA A 303 -0.81 11.32 -9.19
C ALA A 303 -0.85 9.78 -9.12
N ALA A 304 -0.99 9.20 -7.92
CA ALA A 304 -1.20 7.77 -7.78
C ALA A 304 -2.48 7.31 -8.51
N LEU A 305 -3.59 8.05 -8.35
CA LEU A 305 -4.81 7.79 -9.11
C LEU A 305 -4.57 7.96 -10.63
N ALA A 306 -3.85 8.99 -11.05
CA ALA A 306 -3.54 9.22 -12.45
C ALA A 306 -2.75 8.05 -13.06
N ILE A 307 -1.74 7.53 -12.35
CA ILE A 307 -0.96 6.36 -12.77
C ILE A 307 -1.85 5.12 -12.93
N ILE A 308 -2.79 4.88 -12.00
CA ILE A 308 -3.78 3.80 -12.14
C ILE A 308 -4.61 4.00 -13.41
N THR A 309 -5.10 5.21 -13.64
CA THR A 309 -6.01 5.51 -14.76
C THR A 309 -5.37 5.40 -16.15
N VAL A 310 -4.03 5.40 -16.23
CA VAL A 310 -3.32 5.14 -17.51
C VAL A 310 -3.72 3.78 -18.07
N ASP A 311 -3.75 2.76 -17.22
CA ASP A 311 -4.03 1.38 -17.62
C ASP A 311 -5.49 0.98 -17.28
N ASN A 312 -6.11 1.63 -16.29
CA ASN A 312 -7.44 1.28 -15.78
C ASN A 312 -8.33 2.51 -15.53
N PRO A 313 -9.06 3.00 -16.55
CA PRO A 313 -10.01 4.10 -16.38
C PRO A 313 -11.24 3.71 -15.52
N MET A 314 -11.40 2.43 -15.19
CA MET A 314 -12.48 1.89 -14.38
C MET A 314 -12.03 1.42 -12.98
N ALA A 315 -10.97 2.02 -12.45
CA ALA A 315 -10.41 1.69 -11.13
C ALA A 315 -11.47 1.64 -10.01
N ALA A 316 -12.44 2.57 -10.04
CA ALA A 316 -13.53 2.62 -9.06
C ALA A 316 -14.46 1.40 -9.08
N ALA A 317 -14.59 0.72 -10.23
CA ALA A 317 -15.44 -0.46 -10.40
C ALA A 317 -14.67 -1.78 -10.24
N THR A 318 -13.34 -1.75 -10.41
CA THR A 318 -12.46 -2.92 -10.34
C THR A 318 -11.93 -3.08 -8.93
N GLY A 319 -10.74 -2.56 -8.61
CA GLY A 319 -10.15 -2.48 -7.26
C GLY A 319 -10.50 -3.64 -6.32
N HIS A 320 -10.72 -3.33 -5.04
CA HIS A 320 -11.13 -4.31 -4.00
C HIS A 320 -12.53 -4.86 -4.19
N ARG A 321 -13.27 -4.42 -5.22
CA ARG A 321 -14.62 -4.90 -5.51
C ARG A 321 -14.59 -6.19 -6.30
N LEU A 322 -13.73 -6.28 -7.31
CA LEU A 322 -13.72 -7.38 -8.28
C LEU A 322 -12.33 -7.96 -8.55
N GLY A 323 -11.25 -7.18 -8.40
CA GLY A 323 -9.90 -7.59 -8.81
C GLY A 323 -9.11 -8.28 -7.69
N ASN A 324 -8.45 -9.42 -8.00
CA ASN A 324 -7.53 -10.07 -7.05
C ASN A 324 -6.29 -10.74 -7.66
N ASP A 325 -6.10 -10.71 -8.99
CA ASP A 325 -4.99 -11.44 -9.64
C ASP A 325 -3.61 -10.83 -9.37
N ALA A 326 -3.53 -9.49 -9.34
CA ALA A 326 -2.32 -8.78 -8.94
C ALA A 326 -1.82 -9.19 -7.55
N LEU A 327 -2.75 -9.36 -6.61
CA LEU A 327 -2.48 -9.82 -5.24
C LEU A 327 -1.95 -11.26 -5.23
N LYS A 328 -2.53 -12.17 -6.04
CA LYS A 328 -2.07 -13.56 -6.15
C LYS A 328 -0.66 -13.65 -6.75
N ALA A 329 -0.31 -12.79 -7.70
CA ALA A 329 0.99 -12.81 -8.37
C ALA A 329 2.08 -11.98 -7.64
N CYS A 330 1.74 -11.29 -6.55
CA CYS A 330 2.70 -10.57 -5.72
C CYS A 330 3.88 -11.47 -5.30
N ILE A 331 5.10 -10.95 -5.35
CA ILE A 331 6.34 -11.68 -5.03
C ILE A 331 6.38 -12.20 -3.58
N ASN A 332 5.60 -11.60 -2.68
CA ASN A 332 5.42 -12.03 -1.30
C ASN A 332 4.59 -13.33 -1.22
N LYS A 333 5.16 -14.47 -1.63
CA LYS A 333 4.44 -15.76 -1.76
C LYS A 333 4.37 -16.63 -0.52
N LYS A 334 5.30 -16.48 0.43
CA LYS A 334 5.36 -17.28 1.67
C LYS A 334 4.65 -16.64 2.87
N LYS A 335 4.11 -15.45 2.67
CA LYS A 335 3.42 -14.63 3.65
C LYS A 335 2.24 -13.94 2.97
N LYS A 336 1.38 -13.27 3.74
CA LYS A 336 0.29 -12.47 3.17
C LYS A 336 0.87 -11.49 2.13
N PRO A 337 0.37 -11.51 0.88
CA PRO A 337 0.82 -10.59 -0.16
C PRO A 337 0.39 -9.16 0.17
N VAL A 338 0.92 -8.19 -0.59
CA VAL A 338 0.41 -6.82 -0.52
C VAL A 338 -1.05 -6.83 -0.97
N ASN A 339 -1.93 -6.22 -0.18
CA ASN A 339 -3.33 -6.07 -0.55
C ASN A 339 -3.50 -4.93 -1.56
N ILE A 340 -3.08 -5.15 -2.81
CA ILE A 340 -3.08 -4.16 -3.90
C ILE A 340 -4.47 -3.54 -4.18
N PRO A 341 -5.59 -4.29 -4.13
CA PRO A 341 -6.89 -3.74 -4.53
C PRO A 341 -7.51 -2.70 -3.57
N GLN A 342 -7.08 -2.65 -2.31
CA GLN A 342 -7.69 -1.81 -1.27
C GLN A 342 -7.14 -0.37 -1.17
N PRO A 343 -5.81 -0.14 -1.19
CA PRO A 343 -5.18 1.18 -1.27
C PRO A 343 -5.52 1.90 -2.58
#